data_AF-T0SAB0-F1
#
_entry.id   AF-T0SAB0-F1
#
_cell.length_a   1.000
_cell.length_b   1.000
_cell.length_c   1.000
_cell.angle_alpha   90.00
_cell.angle_beta   90.00
_cell.angle_gamma   90.00
#
_symmetry.space_group_name_H-M   'P 1'
#
loop_
_entity.id
_entity.type
_entity.pdbx_description
1 polymer ?
#
loop_
_entity_poly.entity_id
_entity_poly.type
_entity_poly.pdbx_seq_one_letter_code
_entity_poly.pdbx_strand_id
1 'polypeptide(L)' 'MATKDGLRYYPEKASGTYKYRIYLGYYHPYEGLWKSVSCGSNSVTKGALNAARPKLEQKVRRILDGLNKKKRT' A
#
# COMPACT_ATOMS: atom_id res chain seq x y z
N MET A 1 -0.53 -11.64 6.66
CA MET A 1 0.48 -10.64 6.24
C MET A 1 0.52 -9.61 7.35
N ALA A 2 1.63 -9.47 8.08
CA ALA A 2 1.70 -8.53 9.20
C ALA A 2 1.71 -7.10 8.64
N THR A 3 0.72 -6.29 9.04
CA THR A 3 0.65 -4.87 8.74
C THR A 3 0.90 -4.11 10.04
N LYS A 4 1.93 -3.27 10.11
CA LYS A 4 2.36 -2.61 11.36
C LYS A 4 1.34 -1.60 11.89
N ASP A 5 0.59 -0.96 10.98
CA ASP A 5 -0.17 0.26 11.29
C ASP A 5 -1.53 0.37 10.58
N GLY A 6 -2.03 -0.71 9.97
CA GLY A 6 -3.24 -0.66 9.13
C GLY A 6 -3.09 0.25 7.91
N LEU A 7 -4.21 0.80 7.42
CA LEU A 7 -4.23 1.77 6.32
C LEU A 7 -4.03 3.19 6.87
N ARG A 8 -3.02 3.89 6.37
CA ARG A 8 -2.79 5.32 6.64
C ARG A 8 -3.12 6.14 5.42
N TYR A 9 -3.50 7.39 5.57
CA TYR A 9 -3.69 8.29 4.44
C TYR A 9 -3.08 9.67 4.71
N TYR A 10 -2.57 10.31 3.67
CA TYR A 10 -2.01 11.66 3.73
C TYR A 10 -2.61 12.53 2.63
N PRO A 11 -2.93 13.80 2.90
CA PRO A 11 -3.34 14.72 1.86
C PRO A 11 -2.19 14.97 0.88
N GLU A 12 -2.51 14.96 -0.42
CA GLU A 12 -1.59 15.29 -1.49
C GLU A 12 -1.95 16.69 -2.00
N LYS A 13 -0.97 17.60 -2.02
CA LYS A 13 -1.16 19.00 -2.39
C LYS A 13 -1.40 19.08 -3.90
N ALA A 14 -2.64 18.89 -4.33
CA ALA A 14 -3.08 19.04 -5.71
C ALA A 14 -3.99 20.26 -5.81
N SER A 15 -3.61 21.24 -6.64
CA SER A 15 -4.37 22.48 -6.84
C SER A 15 -5.83 22.18 -7.19
N GLY A 16 -6.75 22.54 -6.29
CA GLY A 16 -8.20 22.49 -6.52
C GLY A 16 -8.89 21.13 -6.36
N THR A 17 -8.20 20.05 -5.97
CA THR A 17 -8.85 18.75 -5.72
C THR A 17 -8.24 18.08 -4.50
N TYR A 18 -9.08 17.64 -3.55
CA TYR A 18 -8.66 16.84 -2.40
C TYR A 18 -8.16 15.47 -2.87
N LYS A 19 -6.88 15.38 -3.23
CA LYS A 19 -6.20 14.12 -3.47
C LYS A 19 -5.62 13.63 -2.16
N TYR A 20 -5.74 12.33 -1.94
CA TYR A 20 -5.20 11.63 -0.79
C TYR A 20 -4.40 10.44 -1.26
N ARG A 21 -3.32 10.17 -0.56
CA ARG A 21 -2.48 9.00 -0.80
C ARG A 21 -2.65 8.05 0.35
N ILE A 22 -3.21 6.87 0.06
CA ILE A 22 -3.45 5.81 1.05
C ILE A 22 -2.26 4.86 1.01
N TYR A 23 -1.72 4.53 2.17
CA TYR A 23 -0.55 3.70 2.38
C TYR A 23 -0.90 2.43 3.15
N LEU A 24 -0.28 1.32 2.74
CA LEU A 24 -0.30 0.06 3.46
C LEU A 24 1.14 -0.37 3.76
N GLY A 25 1.45 -0.50 5.05
CA GLY A 25 2.74 -1.02 5.51
C GLY A 25 2.81 -2.55 5.43
N TYR A 26 3.90 -3.09 4.91
CA TYR A 26 4.17 -4.53 4.85
C TYR A 26 5.62 -4.82 5.24
N TYR A 27 5.86 -5.97 5.86
CA TYR A 27 7.21 -6.43 6.14
C TYR A 27 7.82 -7.04 4.87
N HIS A 28 9.01 -6.57 4.48
CA HIS A 28 9.74 -7.08 3.32
C HIS A 28 10.76 -8.13 3.79
N PRO A 29 10.45 -9.43 3.73
CA PRO A 29 11.25 -10.48 4.37
C PRO A 29 12.67 -10.60 3.79
N TYR A 30 12.86 -10.19 2.53
CA TYR A 30 14.16 -10.21 1.87
C TYR A 30 15.10 -9.08 2.31
N GLU A 31 14.55 -7.93 2.69
CA GLU A 31 15.37 -6.77 3.09
C GLU A 31 15.38 -6.60 4.61
N GLY A 32 14.64 -7.46 5.34
CA GLY A 32 14.54 -7.39 6.80
C GLY A 32 13.91 -6.10 7.33
N LEU A 33 13.16 -5.36 6.50
CA LEU A 33 12.67 -4.02 6.84
C LEU A 33 11.21 -3.81 6.45
N TRP A 34 10.57 -2.86 7.12
CA TRP A 34 9.20 -2.45 6.84
C TRP A 34 9.16 -1.51 5.64
N LYS A 35 8.35 -1.84 4.65
CA LYS A 35 8.08 -1.01 3.47
C LYS A 35 6.61 -0.61 3.42
N SER A 36 6.28 0.35 2.56
CA SER A 36 4.91 0.75 2.30
C SER A 36 4.60 0.78 0.82
N VAL A 37 3.41 0.36 0.44
CA VAL A 37 2.83 0.63 -0.90
C VAL A 37 1.77 1.70 -0.78
N SER A 38 1.53 2.45 -1.86
CA SER A 38 0.49 3.48 -1.87
C SER A 38 -0.43 3.43 -3.10
N CYS A 39 -1.61 4.03 -2.94
CA CYS A 39 -2.55 4.32 -4.02
C CYS A 39 -3.15 5.71 -3.86
N GLY A 40 -3.37 6.39 -4.99
CA GLY A 40 -4.10 7.65 -5.02
C GLY A 40 -5.60 7.40 -4.82
N SER A 41 -6.24 8.30 -4.09
CA SER A 41 -7.68 8.36 -3.89
C SER A 41 -8.12 9.82 -3.86
N ASN A 42 -9.35 10.10 -4.29
CA ASN A 42 -9.95 11.43 -4.14
C ASN A 42 -10.81 11.51 -2.87
N SER A 43 -10.81 10.47 -2.03
CA SER A 43 -11.64 10.36 -0.83
C SER A 43 -10.92 9.56 0.27
N VAL A 44 -11.19 9.93 1.52
CA VAL A 44 -10.73 9.24 2.75
C VAL A 44 -11.85 8.54 3.50
N THR A 45 -13.02 8.42 2.87
CA THR A 45 -14.17 7.73 3.47
C THR A 45 -13.84 6.27 3.78
N LYS A 46 -14.55 5.68 4.76
CA LYS A 46 -14.45 4.25 5.07
C LYS A 46 -14.64 3.37 3.83
N GLY A 47 -15.54 3.76 2.92
CA GLY A 47 -15.74 3.09 1.63
C GLY A 47 -14.50 3.15 0.74
N ALA A 48 -13.88 4.32 0.60
CA ALA A 48 -12.65 4.48 -0.18
C ALA A 48 -11.47 3.68 0.42
N LEU A 49 -11.32 3.66 1.75
CA LEU A 49 -10.31 2.85 2.44
C LEU A 49 -10.54 1.35 2.24
N ASN A 50 -11.80 0.90 2.36
CA ASN A 50 -12.17 -0.49 2.12
C ASN A 50 -11.90 -0.91 0.66
N ALA A 51 -12.12 -0.02 -0.31
CA ALA A 51 -11.80 -0.27 -1.72
C ALA A 51 -10.30 -0.20 -2.03
N ALA A 52 -9.54 0.60 -1.28
CA ALA A 52 -8.10 0.72 -1.42
C ALA A 52 -7.35 -0.50 -0.85
N ARG A 53 -7.87 -1.08 0.25
CA ARG A 53 -7.27 -2.22 0.94
C ARG A 53 -6.92 -3.39 0.01
N PRO A 54 -7.87 -4.00 -0.73
CA PRO A 54 -7.57 -5.14 -1.58
C PRO A 54 -6.60 -4.79 -2.72
N LYS A 55 -6.65 -3.56 -3.25
CA LYS A 55 -5.71 -3.08 -4.28
C LYS A 55 -4.28 -3.01 -3.74
N LEU A 56 -4.12 -2.49 -2.51
CA LEU A 56 -2.82 -2.39 -1.86
C LEU A 56 -2.29 -3.77 -1.45
N GLU A 57 -3.13 -4.64 -0.90
CA GLU A 57 -2.76 -6.02 -0.57
C GLU A 57 -2.33 -6.80 -1.82
N GLN A 58 -3.04 -6.63 -2.95
CA GLN A 58 -2.64 -7.24 -4.22
C GLN A 58 -1.29 -6.71 -4.72
N LYS A 59 -1.00 -5.41 -4.57
CA LYS A 59 0.33 -4.85 -4.89
C LYS A 59 1.42 -5.48 -4.03
N VAL A 60 1.20 -5.60 -2.71
CA VAL A 60 2.17 -6.25 -1.81
C VAL A 60 2.40 -7.69 -2.23
N ARG A 61 1.33 -8.45 -2.49
CA ARG A 61 1.45 -9.84 -2.94
C ARG A 61 2.28 -9.96 -4.22
N ARG A 62 2.05 -9.11 -5.22
CA ARG A 62 2.85 -9.10 -6.45
C ARG A 62 4.33 -8.81 -6.20
N ILE A 63 4.64 -7.89 -5.29
CA ILE A 63 6.03 -7.59 -4.91
C ILE A 63 6.66 -8.83 -4.26
N LEU A 64 6.00 -9.42 -3.28
CA LEU A 64 6.49 -10.61 -2.57
C LEU A 64 6.63 -11.84 -3.49
N ASP A 65 5.65 -12.07 -4.37
CA ASP A 65 5.68 -13.17 -5.35
C ASP A 65 6.80 -12.97 -6.40
N GLY A 66 7.02 -11.73 -6.84
CA GLY A 66 8.11 -11.39 -7.77
C GLY A 66 9.50 -11.65 -7.16
N LEU A 67 9.67 -11.36 -5.86
CA LEU A 67 10.91 -11.66 -5.14
C LEU A 67 11.14 -13.16 -4.98
N ASN A 68 10.07 -13.94 -4.75
CA ASN A 68 10.15 -15.38 -4.64
C ASN A 68 10.61 -16.05 -5.96
N LYS A 69 10.18 -15.50 -7.10
CA LYS A 69 10.68 -15.93 -8.42
C LYS A 69 12.17 -15.62 -8.59
N LYS A 70 12.63 -14.45 -8.15
CA LYS A 70 14.04 -14.02 -8.26
C LYS A 70 15.00 -14.89 -7.44
N LYS A 71 14.54 -15.52 -6.35
CA LYS A 71 15.33 -16.46 -5.53
C LYS A 71 15.49 -17.85 -6.17
N ARG A 72 14.60 -18.23 -7.09
CA ARG A 72 14.62 -19.54 -7.78
C ARG A 72 15.48 -19.54 -9.05
N THR A 73 16.05 -18.40 -9.42
CA THR A 73 16.96 -18.24 -10.58
C THR A 73 18.37 -18.06 -10.05
#